data_AF-A0A952K256-F1
#
_entry.id   AF-A0A952K256-F1
#
_cell.length_a   1.000
_cell.length_b   1.000
_cell.length_c   1.000
_cell.angle_alpha   90.00
_cell.angle_beta   90.00
_cell.angle_gamma   90.00
#
_symmetry.space_group_name_H-M   'P 1'
#
loop_
_entity.id
_entity.type
_entity.pdbx_description
1 polymer ?
#
loop_
_entity_poly.entity_id
_entity_poly.type
_entity_poly.pdbx_seq_one_letter_code
_entity_poly.pdbx_strand_id
1 'polypeptide(L)'
;MTGQPKKTDFRPGRGYSKTDWDAVSDTPEVTAEELAEARPFDLVFPDQAASARRMRGPQKAPLKTRVTLRIDSATLEAFKATGKGWQTRMDAALKAAAPSRKN
;
A
#
# COMPACT_ATOMS: atom_id res chain seq x y z
N MET A 1 3.57 -0.17 21.37
CA MET A 1 3.17 -1.05 20.26
C MET A 1 2.05 -1.94 20.76
N THR A 2 0.79 -1.56 20.55
CA THR A 2 -0.37 -2.34 21.00
C THR A 2 -0.69 -3.40 19.95
N GLY A 3 -0.33 -4.65 20.23
CA GLY A 3 -0.78 -5.79 19.43
C GLY A 3 -2.31 -5.85 19.50
N GLN A 4 -2.97 -5.99 18.34
CA GLN A 4 -4.41 -6.20 18.34
C GLN A 4 -4.74 -7.48 19.12
N PRO A 5 -5.78 -7.48 19.98
CA PRO A 5 -6.18 -8.71 20.66
C PRO A 5 -6.55 -9.77 19.63
N LYS A 6 -6.12 -11.02 19.85
CA LYS A 6 -6.53 -12.17 19.04
C LYS A 6 -8.07 -12.21 19.06
N LYS A 7 -8.69 -12.09 17.89
CA LYS A 7 -10.15 -12.21 17.77
C LYS A 7 -10.49 -13.68 17.91
N THR A 8 -11.07 -14.06 19.05
CA THR A 8 -11.47 -15.44 19.36
C THR A 8 -12.80 -15.82 18.74
N ASP A 9 -13.65 -14.84 18.43
CA ASP A 9 -15.00 -15.10 17.96
C ASP A 9 -15.12 -14.87 16.45
N PHE A 10 -15.85 -15.76 15.77
CA PHE A 10 -16.19 -15.64 14.35
C PHE A 10 -16.91 -14.30 14.10
N ARG A 11 -16.46 -13.58 13.05
CA ARG A 11 -17.13 -12.37 12.56
C ARG A 11 -17.53 -12.57 11.10
N PRO A 12 -18.82 -12.41 10.75
CA PRO A 12 -19.25 -12.53 9.36
C PRO A 12 -18.55 -11.47 8.49
N GLY A 13 -18.07 -11.89 7.32
CA GLY A 13 -17.33 -11.05 6.37
C GLY A 13 -16.29 -11.83 5.57
N ARG A 14 -15.78 -11.23 4.48
CA ARG A 14 -14.75 -11.84 3.59
C ARG A 14 -15.18 -13.12 2.86
N GLY A 15 -16.47 -13.42 2.79
CA GLY A 15 -17.02 -14.52 1.97
C GLY A 15 -17.06 -15.89 2.65
N TYR A 16 -16.73 -15.98 3.95
CA TYR A 16 -16.80 -17.23 4.71
C TYR A 16 -17.98 -17.22 5.68
N SER A 17 -18.73 -18.32 5.71
CA SER A 17 -19.83 -18.55 6.65
C SER A 17 -19.32 -19.12 7.98
N LYS A 18 -20.17 -19.13 9.00
CA LYS A 18 -19.87 -19.78 10.28
C LYS A 18 -19.65 -21.28 10.10
N THR A 19 -20.41 -21.92 9.22
CA THR A 19 -20.28 -23.33 8.88
C THR A 19 -18.90 -23.65 8.30
N ASP A 20 -18.36 -22.79 7.43
CA ASP A 20 -17.01 -22.96 6.87
C ASP A 20 -15.92 -22.87 7.94
N TRP A 21 -16.16 -22.05 8.97
CA TRP A 21 -15.27 -21.91 10.14
C TRP A 21 -15.34 -23.11 11.07
N ASP A 22 -16.54 -23.57 11.39
CA ASP A 22 -16.75 -24.73 12.27
C ASP A 22 -16.16 -25.99 11.63
N ALA A 23 -16.21 -26.12 10.30
CA ALA A 23 -15.66 -27.25 9.54
C ALA A 23 -14.13 -27.40 9.61
N VAL A 24 -13.40 -26.37 10.06
CA VAL A 24 -11.93 -26.41 10.23
C VAL A 24 -11.50 -26.22 11.69
N SER A 25 -12.47 -26.18 12.61
CA SER A 25 -12.23 -25.87 14.03
C SER A 25 -11.46 -26.95 14.79
N ASP A 26 -11.47 -28.18 14.28
CA ASP A 26 -10.77 -29.36 14.79
C ASP A 26 -9.35 -29.53 14.23
N THR A 27 -8.89 -28.60 13.37
CA THR A 27 -7.54 -28.63 12.82
C THR A 27 -6.52 -28.58 13.97
N PRO A 28 -5.57 -29.53 14.05
CA PRO A 28 -4.57 -29.55 15.11
C PRO A 28 -3.69 -28.30 15.05
N GLU A 29 -3.17 -27.90 16.21
CA GLU A 29 -2.19 -26.82 16.27
C GLU A 29 -0.90 -27.25 15.57
N VAL A 30 -0.30 -26.31 14.82
CA VAL A 30 1.00 -26.52 14.18
C VAL A 30 2.07 -26.65 15.28
N THR A 31 2.77 -27.78 15.28
CA THR A 31 3.88 -28.03 16.21
C THR A 31 5.15 -27.26 15.82
N ALA A 32 6.10 -27.14 16.75
CA ALA A 32 7.35 -26.42 16.50
C ALA A 32 8.22 -27.15 15.46
N GLU A 33 8.16 -28.48 15.45
CA GLU A 33 8.85 -29.36 14.52
C GLU A 33 8.28 -29.20 13.10
N GLU A 34 6.96 -29.20 12.95
CA GLU A 34 6.30 -28.96 11.66
C GLU A 34 6.58 -27.55 11.12
N LEU A 35 6.65 -26.56 12.01
CA LEU A 35 7.02 -25.20 11.63
C LEU A 35 8.49 -25.10 11.18
N ALA A 36 9.40 -25.88 11.78
CA ALA A 36 10.81 -25.91 11.40
C ALA A 36 11.01 -26.53 10.00
N GLU A 37 10.15 -27.46 9.60
CA GLU A 37 10.15 -28.06 8.26
C GLU A 37 9.44 -27.19 7.19
N ALA A 38 8.80 -26.09 7.60
CA ALA A 38 8.07 -25.23 6.68
C ALA A 38 9.00 -24.64 5.60
N ARG A 39 8.58 -24.77 4.34
CA ARG A 39 9.31 -24.24 3.19
C ARG A 39 8.83 -22.84 2.80
N PRO A 40 9.71 -21.95 2.32
CA PRO A 40 9.31 -20.64 1.82
C PRO A 40 8.26 -20.73 0.71
N PHE A 41 7.26 -19.84 0.76
CA PHE A 41 6.15 -19.83 -0.20
C PHE A 41 6.61 -19.69 -1.66
N ASP A 42 7.62 -18.84 -1.91
CA ASP A 42 8.14 -18.60 -3.25
C ASP A 42 8.97 -19.76 -3.82
N LEU A 43 9.48 -20.63 -2.95
CA LEU A 43 10.12 -21.88 -3.34
C LEU A 43 9.09 -22.93 -3.77
N VAL A 44 7.98 -23.05 -3.02
CA VAL A 44 6.96 -24.08 -3.29
C VAL A 44 5.99 -23.65 -4.39
N PHE A 45 5.71 -22.34 -4.52
CA PHE A 45 4.74 -21.78 -5.47
C PHE A 45 5.35 -20.63 -6.30
N PRO A 46 6.31 -20.92 -7.20
CA PRO A 46 7.07 -19.89 -7.92
C PRO A 46 6.18 -19.00 -8.81
N ASP A 47 5.21 -19.56 -9.52
CA ASP A 47 4.33 -18.81 -10.43
C ASP A 47 3.39 -17.85 -9.68
N GLN A 48 2.84 -18.32 -8.55
CA GLN A 48 1.99 -17.51 -7.69
C GLN A 48 2.80 -16.38 -7.04
N ALA A 49 4.01 -16.69 -6.55
CA ALA A 49 4.92 -15.68 -6.01
C ALA A 49 5.32 -14.64 -7.06
N ALA A 50 5.58 -15.05 -8.31
CA ALA A 50 5.88 -14.14 -9.41
C ALA A 50 4.69 -13.21 -9.72
N SER A 51 3.46 -13.71 -9.67
CA SER A 51 2.25 -12.89 -9.85
C SER A 51 2.02 -11.91 -8.69
N ALA A 52 2.25 -12.34 -7.44
CA ALA A 52 2.12 -11.49 -6.25
C ALA A 52 3.16 -10.36 -6.26
N ARG A 53 4.38 -10.61 -6.75
CA ARG A 53 5.43 -9.60 -6.93
C ARG A 53 5.09 -8.54 -8.00
N ARG A 54 4.07 -8.75 -8.84
CA ARG A 54 3.53 -7.72 -9.75
C ARG A 54 2.72 -6.65 -9.00
N MET A 55 2.41 -6.86 -7.73
CA MET A 55 1.94 -5.77 -6.87
C MET A 55 3.06 -4.76 -6.72
N ARG A 56 2.75 -3.49 -7.00
CA ARG A 56 3.68 -2.35 -7.04
C ARG A 56 4.75 -2.46 -5.95
N GLY A 57 6.01 -2.64 -6.40
CA GLY A 57 7.15 -2.76 -5.52
C GLY A 57 7.33 -1.55 -4.59
N PRO A 58 8.17 -1.66 -3.56
CA PRO A 58 8.44 -0.57 -2.62
C PRO A 58 8.80 0.71 -3.37
N GLN A 59 8.24 1.83 -2.92
CA GLN A 59 8.36 3.11 -3.59
C GLN A 59 9.83 3.54 -3.68
N LYS A 60 10.44 3.40 -4.87
CA LYS A 60 11.90 3.52 -5.10
C LYS A 60 12.50 4.93 -4.94
N ALA A 61 11.70 5.98 -4.74
CA ALA A 61 12.21 7.34 -4.58
C ALA A 61 11.27 8.20 -3.72
N PRO A 62 11.80 9.18 -2.95
CA PRO A 62 10.95 10.11 -2.22
C PRO A 62 10.11 10.93 -3.21
N LEU A 63 8.82 10.65 -3.18
CA LEU A 63 7.83 11.10 -4.15
C LEU A 63 7.33 12.48 -3.72
N LYS A 64 7.98 13.54 -4.22
CA LYS A 64 7.64 14.96 -3.96
C LYS A 64 7.74 15.36 -2.48
N THR A 65 8.44 16.46 -2.21
CA THR A 65 8.52 17.00 -0.84
C THR A 65 7.28 17.86 -0.56
N ARG A 66 6.54 17.54 0.51
CA ARG A 66 5.49 18.43 1.01
C ARG A 66 6.14 19.62 1.70
N VAL A 67 5.89 20.81 1.20
CA VAL A 67 6.36 22.07 1.79
C VAL A 67 5.17 22.98 2.10
N THR A 68 5.33 23.84 3.10
CA THR A 68 4.38 24.92 3.40
C THR A 68 4.81 26.16 2.62
N LEU A 69 4.09 26.48 1.53
CA LEU A 69 4.33 27.65 0.68
C LEU A 69 3.09 28.55 0.68
N ARG A 70 3.30 29.87 0.78
CA ARG A 70 2.23 30.86 0.54
C ARG A 70 2.18 31.18 -0.95
N ILE A 71 1.00 31.03 -1.55
CA ILE A 71 0.73 31.34 -2.96
C ILE A 71 -0.35 32.42 -2.98
N ASP A 72 -0.24 33.36 -3.90
CA ASP A 72 -1.28 34.35 -4.17
C ASP A 72 -2.64 33.68 -4.46
N SER A 73 -3.73 34.27 -3.96
CA SER A 73 -5.05 33.66 -4.02
C SER A 73 -5.56 33.54 -5.46
N ALA A 74 -5.37 34.57 -6.28
CA ALA A 74 -5.82 34.55 -7.68
C ALA A 74 -5.09 33.46 -8.48
N THR A 75 -3.79 33.29 -8.22
CA THR A 75 -2.99 32.22 -8.84
C THR A 75 -3.49 30.83 -8.43
N LEU A 76 -3.76 30.61 -7.15
CA LEU A 76 -4.25 29.32 -6.65
C LEU A 76 -5.63 28.97 -7.25
N GLU A 77 -6.54 29.93 -7.29
CA GLU A 77 -7.89 29.73 -7.85
C GLU A 77 -7.84 29.48 -9.36
N ALA A 78 -6.97 30.18 -10.10
CA ALA A 78 -6.75 29.91 -11.53
C ALA A 78 -6.32 28.47 -11.78
N PHE A 79 -5.40 27.92 -10.98
CA PHE A 79 -5.03 26.50 -11.10
C PHE A 79 -6.18 25.58 -10.69
N LYS A 80 -6.86 25.82 -9.55
CA LYS A 80 -7.99 24.96 -9.13
C LYS A 80 -9.11 24.90 -10.16
N ALA A 81 -9.40 26.00 -10.86
CA ALA A 81 -10.41 26.07 -11.92
C ALA A 81 -10.13 25.09 -13.08
N THR A 82 -8.87 24.67 -13.27
CA THR A 82 -8.52 23.64 -14.26
C THR A 82 -9.00 22.23 -13.89
N GLY A 83 -9.57 22.03 -12.70
CA GLY A 83 -10.18 20.77 -12.26
C GLY A 83 -9.18 19.71 -11.80
N LYS A 84 -9.56 18.43 -11.95
CA LYS A 84 -8.75 17.29 -11.50
C LYS A 84 -7.32 17.38 -12.06
N GLY A 85 -6.33 17.20 -11.20
CA GLY A 85 -4.91 17.28 -11.57
C GLY A 85 -4.31 18.69 -11.59
N TRP A 86 -5.00 19.71 -11.08
CA TRP A 86 -4.45 21.07 -11.03
C TRP A 86 -3.10 21.19 -10.30
N GLN A 87 -2.90 20.41 -9.23
CA GLN A 87 -1.62 20.37 -8.51
C GLN A 87 -0.48 19.84 -9.39
N THR A 88 -0.77 18.86 -10.25
CA THR A 88 0.22 18.33 -11.22
C THR A 88 0.57 19.36 -12.28
N ARG A 89 -0.41 20.13 -12.76
CA ARG A 89 -0.15 21.24 -13.70
C ARG A 89 0.67 22.35 -13.05
N MET A 90 0.36 22.70 -11.81
CA MET A 90 1.12 23.68 -11.03
C MET A 90 2.58 23.22 -10.81
N ASP A 91 2.79 21.95 -10.45
CA ASP A 91 4.11 21.34 -10.30
C ASP A 91 4.94 21.40 -11.61
N ALA A 92 4.30 21.13 -12.76
CA ALA A 92 4.95 21.24 -14.06
C ALA A 92 5.35 22.70 -14.39
N ALA A 93 4.49 23.67 -14.09
CA ALA A 93 4.80 25.09 -14.28
C ALA A 93 5.96 25.55 -13.39
N LEU A 94 5.98 25.16 -12.12
CA LEU A 94 7.08 25.44 -11.19
C LEU A 94 8.39 24.82 -11.67
N LYS A 95 8.35 23.60 -12.21
CA LYS A 95 9.53 22.93 -12.78
C LYS A 95 10.08 23.65 -14.02
N ALA A 96 9.20 24.16 -14.89
CA ALA A 96 9.61 24.90 -16.07
C ALA A 96 10.20 26.28 -15.73
N ALA A 97 9.69 26.92 -14.68
CA ALA A 97 10.19 28.21 -14.18
C ALA A 97 11.42 28.08 -13.26
N ALA A 98 11.74 26.86 -12.80
CA ALA A 98 12.87 26.64 -11.92
C ALA A 98 14.16 27.09 -12.62
N PRO A 99 15.06 27.82 -11.92
CA PRO A 99 16.31 28.24 -12.52
C PRO A 99 17.09 27.01 -12.99
N SER A 100 17.58 27.05 -14.23
CA SER A 100 18.55 26.06 -14.70
C SER A 100 19.77 26.18 -13.80
N ARG A 101 20.12 25.12 -13.06
CA ARG A 101 21.39 25.08 -12.34
C ARG A 101 22.50 25.25 -13.39
N LYS A 102 23.14 26.43 -13.41
CA LYS A 102 24.51 26.53 -13.92
C LYS A 102 25.37 25.81 -12.89
N ASN A 103 25.95 24.69 -13.29
CA ASN A 103 27.09 24.11 -12.59
C ASN A 103 28.30 25.02 -12.78
#